data_AF-A0A5N6L8U7-F1
#
_entry.id   AF-A0A5N6L8U7-F1
#
_cell.length_a   1.000
_cell.length_b   1.000
_cell.length_c   1.000
_cell.angle_alpha   90.00
_cell.angle_beta   90.00
_cell.angle_gamma   90.00
#
_symmetry.space_group_name_H-M   'P 1'
#
loop_
_entity.id
_entity.type
_entity.pdbx_description
1 polymer ?
#
loop_
_entity_poly.entity_id
_entity_poly.type
_entity_poly.pdbx_seq_one_letter_code
_entity_poly.pdbx_strand_id
1 'polypeptide(L)'
;MKRNPRKVKWTKAYRRLHGKDMTQDATFEFERKRNRPERYDRNLTENTLKAIKTIDKVRFRREETHHKNRMKGKAAKERKEARKELDQQIHMLVAPGALVKDTSATSAAKVTVKVQHESDENRMEE
;
A
#
# COMPACT_ATOMS: atom_id res chain seq x y z
N MET A 1 -17.17 13.68 -24.29
CA MET A 1 -17.28 12.19 -24.23
C MET A 1 -18.00 11.78 -22.94
N LYS A 2 -19.20 11.19 -23.01
CA LYS A 2 -19.99 10.80 -21.82
C LYS A 2 -19.56 9.40 -21.30
N ARG A 3 -18.44 9.33 -20.58
CA ARG A 3 -17.95 8.05 -20.01
C ARG A 3 -18.64 7.73 -18.68
N ASN A 4 -18.99 6.46 -18.47
CA ASN A 4 -19.59 6.00 -17.22
C ASN A 4 -18.50 5.81 -16.14
N PRO A 5 -18.53 6.55 -15.02
CA PRO A 5 -17.49 6.47 -13.98
C PRO A 5 -17.37 5.07 -13.36
N ARG A 6 -18.46 4.29 -13.29
CA ARG A 6 -18.43 2.92 -12.77
C ARG A 6 -17.62 1.95 -13.64
N LYS A 7 -17.32 2.31 -14.89
CA LYS A 7 -16.47 1.54 -15.81
C LYS A 7 -15.05 2.10 -15.94
N VAL A 8 -14.79 3.29 -15.37
CA VAL A 8 -13.49 3.97 -15.46
C VAL A 8 -12.64 3.59 -14.25
N LYS A 9 -11.60 2.78 -14.51
CA LYS A 9 -10.83 2.04 -13.48
C LYS A 9 -10.19 2.89 -12.38
N TRP A 10 -9.79 4.13 -12.68
CA TRP A 10 -9.11 5.02 -11.73
C TRP A 10 -10.07 5.74 -10.78
N THR A 11 -11.38 5.74 -11.05
CA THR A 11 -12.35 6.47 -10.24
C THR A 11 -12.69 5.74 -8.94
N LYS A 12 -13.07 6.50 -7.90
CA LYS A 12 -13.55 5.92 -6.62
C LYS A 12 -14.83 5.11 -6.81
N ALA A 13 -15.70 5.51 -7.73
CA ALA A 13 -16.94 4.78 -8.05
C ALA A 13 -16.65 3.35 -8.53
N TYR A 14 -15.71 3.18 -9.47
CA TYR A 14 -15.25 1.88 -9.91
C TYR A 14 -14.65 1.07 -8.74
N ARG A 15 -13.76 1.70 -7.95
CA ARG A 15 -13.07 1.02 -6.85
C ARG A 15 -14.04 0.52 -5.77
N ARG A 16 -15.05 1.30 -5.41
CA ARG A 16 -16.11 0.90 -4.47
C ARG A 16 -16.92 -0.28 -5.00
N LEU A 17 -17.37 -0.21 -6.26
CA LEU A 17 -18.17 -1.28 -6.88
C LEU A 17 -17.41 -2.60 -7.00
N HIS A 18 -16.11 -2.54 -7.32
CA HIS A 18 -15.26 -3.72 -7.51
C HIS A 18 -14.53 -4.16 -6.23
N GLY A 19 -14.97 -3.71 -5.04
CA GLY A 19 -14.39 -4.15 -3.76
C GLY A 19 -12.91 -3.79 -3.57
N LYS A 20 -12.41 -2.76 -4.25
CA LYS A 20 -11.02 -2.26 -4.08
C LYS A 20 -10.88 -1.31 -2.89
N ASP A 21 -11.97 -0.72 -2.44
CA ASP A 21 -12.02 0.11 -1.25
C ASP A 21 -12.99 -0.50 -0.24
N MET A 22 -12.72 -0.27 1.04
CA MET A 22 -13.67 -0.60 2.10
C MET A 22 -14.91 0.28 1.94
N THR A 23 -16.10 -0.34 1.91
CA THR A 23 -17.38 0.35 1.63
C THR A 23 -18.43 0.16 2.71
N GLN A 24 -18.44 -0.99 3.39
CA GLN A 24 -19.38 -1.31 4.48
C GLN A 24 -18.64 -1.15 5.81
N ASP A 25 -18.55 0.08 6.30
CA ASP A 25 -17.95 0.36 7.62
C ASP A 25 -18.75 1.42 8.38
N ALA A 26 -18.86 1.23 9.69
CA ALA A 26 -19.60 2.12 10.58
C ALA A 26 -18.98 3.53 10.65
N THR A 27 -17.68 3.68 10.35
CA THR A 27 -17.05 5.01 10.33
C THR A 27 -17.68 5.94 9.29
N PHE A 28 -18.22 5.40 8.19
CA PHE A 28 -18.87 6.22 7.15
C PHE A 28 -20.21 6.82 7.59
N GLU A 29 -20.85 6.28 8.64
CA GLU A 29 -22.12 6.79 9.13
C GLU A 29 -21.98 8.16 9.83
N PHE A 30 -20.79 8.47 10.33
CA PHE A 30 -20.49 9.76 10.97
C PHE A 30 -20.44 10.92 9.96
N GLU A 31 -20.12 10.64 8.69
CA GLU A 31 -20.02 11.63 7.60
C GLU A 31 -21.39 12.00 7.00
N ARG A 32 -22.50 11.51 7.56
CA ARG A 32 -23.85 11.76 7.03
C ARG A 32 -24.24 13.23 7.05
N LYS A 33 -24.91 13.68 5.99
CA LYS A 33 -25.49 15.03 5.92
C LYS A 33 -26.60 15.19 6.97
N ARG A 34 -26.47 16.21 7.82
CA ARG A 34 -27.51 16.60 8.79
C ARG A 34 -28.44 17.62 8.13
N ASN A 35 -29.73 17.31 8.08
CA ASN A 35 -30.75 18.18 7.47
C ASN A 35 -31.37 19.18 8.45
N ARG A 36 -30.96 19.16 9.72
CA ARG A 36 -31.37 20.11 10.75
C ARG A 36 -30.13 20.64 11.46
N PRO A 37 -29.97 21.96 11.61
CA PRO A 37 -28.91 22.51 12.43
C PRO A 37 -29.19 22.26 13.92
N GLU A 38 -28.13 22.10 14.68
CA GLU A 38 -28.18 22.03 16.13
C GLU A 38 -27.71 23.37 16.70
N ARG A 39 -28.28 23.79 17.84
CA ARG A 39 -27.81 25.00 18.52
C ARG A 39 -26.38 24.76 19.02
N TYR A 40 -25.54 25.79 18.97
CA TYR A 40 -24.17 25.70 19.46
C TYR A 40 -24.14 25.33 20.95
N ASP A 41 -23.40 24.26 21.26
CA ASP A 41 -22.98 23.89 22.61
C ASP A 41 -21.46 23.63 22.55
N ARG A 42 -20.71 24.35 23.39
CA ARG A 42 -19.25 24.25 23.43
C ARG A 42 -18.78 22.83 23.76
N ASN A 43 -19.40 22.17 24.73
CA ASN A 43 -18.99 20.83 25.16
C ASN A 43 -19.19 19.82 24.03
N LEU A 44 -20.31 19.93 23.29
CA LEU A 44 -20.59 19.11 22.12
C LEU A 44 -19.53 19.32 21.03
N THR A 45 -19.19 20.58 20.72
CA THR A 45 -18.20 20.88 19.69
C THR A 45 -16.81 20.36 20.05
N GLU A 46 -16.36 20.56 21.30
CA GLU A 46 -15.05 20.07 21.76
C GLU A 46 -14.96 18.54 21.72
N ASN A 47 -16.02 17.85 22.16
CA ASN A 47 -16.10 16.38 22.10
C ASN A 47 -16.11 15.88 20.65
N THR A 48 -16.83 16.56 19.75
CA THR A 48 -16.89 16.21 18.34
C THR A 48 -15.52 16.36 17.66
N LEU A 49 -14.79 17.44 17.93
CA LEU A 49 -13.45 17.65 17.38
C LEU A 49 -12.45 16.57 17.84
N LYS A 50 -12.55 16.11 19.10
CA LYS A 50 -11.75 14.98 19.60
C LYS A 50 -12.16 13.66 18.93
N ALA A 51 -13.45 13.42 18.77
CA ALA A 51 -13.99 12.20 18.17
C ALA A 51 -13.58 12.04 16.70
N ILE A 52 -13.64 13.12 15.89
CA ILE A 52 -13.26 13.11 14.46
C ILE A 52 -11.86 12.52 14.27
N LYS A 53 -10.86 13.04 15.01
CA LYS A 53 -9.46 12.55 14.94
C LYS A 53 -9.34 11.06 15.24
N THR A 54 -10.17 10.55 16.14
CA THR A 54 -10.15 9.15 16.56
C THR A 54 -10.80 8.26 15.49
N ILE A 55 -11.93 8.71 14.93
CA ILE A 55 -12.65 8.02 13.85
C ILE A 55 -11.74 7.91 12.62
N ASP A 56 -11.03 8.96 12.24
CA ASP A 56 -10.11 8.94 11.10
C ASP A 56 -8.98 7.92 11.27
N LYS A 57 -8.39 7.85 12.47
CA LYS A 57 -7.36 6.84 12.79
C LYS A 57 -7.91 5.42 12.68
N VAL A 58 -9.12 5.17 13.18
CA VAL A 58 -9.77 3.87 13.09
C VAL A 58 -10.08 3.51 11.64
N ARG A 59 -10.60 4.47 10.86
CA ARG A 59 -10.88 4.30 9.43
C ARG A 59 -9.62 3.94 8.66
N PHE A 60 -8.52 4.68 8.85
CA PHE A 60 -7.24 4.39 8.19
C PHE A 60 -6.72 2.98 8.51
N ARG A 61 -6.73 2.59 9.78
CA ARG A 61 -6.33 1.24 10.20
C ARG A 61 -7.17 0.16 9.53
N ARG A 62 -8.49 0.34 9.47
CA ARG A 62 -9.39 -0.61 8.80
C ARG A 62 -9.16 -0.66 7.30
N GLU A 63 -8.98 0.48 6.63
CA GLU A 63 -8.63 0.55 5.21
C GLU A 63 -7.31 -0.19 4.91
N GLU A 64 -6.30 -0.05 5.77
CA GLU A 64 -5.02 -0.75 5.67
C GLU A 64 -5.21 -2.26 5.81
N THR A 65 -5.99 -2.73 6.79
CA THR A 65 -6.29 -4.17 6.95
C THR A 65 -7.02 -4.75 5.75
N HIS A 66 -7.98 -4.01 5.18
CA HIS A 66 -8.69 -4.40 3.96
C HIS A 66 -7.73 -4.52 2.77
N HIS A 67 -6.77 -3.59 2.65
CA HIS A 67 -5.71 -3.68 1.63
C HIS A 67 -4.82 -4.91 1.83
N LYS A 68 -4.34 -5.15 3.06
CA LYS A 68 -3.49 -6.30 3.41
C LYS A 68 -4.18 -7.62 3.09
N ASN A 69 -5.46 -7.77 3.47
CA ASN A 69 -6.25 -8.96 3.19
C ASN A 69 -6.39 -9.24 1.68
N ARG A 70 -6.58 -8.19 0.88
CA ARG A 70 -6.64 -8.33 -0.59
C ARG A 70 -5.30 -8.74 -1.20
N MET A 71 -4.19 -8.28 -0.65
CA MET A 71 -2.85 -8.54 -1.18
C MET A 71 -2.22 -9.85 -0.68
N LYS A 72 -2.79 -10.50 0.34
CA LYS A 72 -2.26 -11.71 0.99
C LYS A 72 -1.87 -12.84 0.03
N GLY A 73 -2.60 -13.02 -1.08
CA GLY A 73 -2.33 -14.07 -2.08
C GLY A 73 -1.28 -13.73 -3.13
N LYS A 74 -0.87 -12.45 -3.26
CA LYS A 74 0.01 -12.00 -4.35
C LYS A 74 1.39 -12.65 -4.27
N ALA A 75 2.01 -12.69 -3.09
CA ALA A 75 3.37 -13.22 -2.92
C ALA A 75 3.49 -14.70 -3.30
N ALA A 76 2.46 -15.51 -3.00
CA ALA A 76 2.44 -16.92 -3.40
C ALA A 76 2.31 -17.08 -4.91
N LYS A 77 1.49 -16.24 -5.56
CA LYS A 77 1.33 -16.21 -7.01
C LYS A 77 2.63 -15.81 -7.71
N GLU A 78 3.27 -14.75 -7.22
CA GLU A 78 4.54 -14.24 -7.72
C GLU A 78 5.65 -15.29 -7.60
N ARG A 79 5.75 -16.01 -6.47
CA ARG A 79 6.68 -17.12 -6.32
C ARG A 79 6.42 -18.26 -7.31
N LYS A 80 5.15 -18.57 -7.59
CA LYS A 80 4.79 -19.60 -8.57
C LYS A 80 5.15 -19.17 -9.99
N GLU A 81 4.88 -17.92 -10.34
CA GLU A 81 5.25 -17.32 -11.62
C GLU A 81 6.76 -17.29 -11.81
N ALA A 82 7.52 -16.84 -10.81
CA ALA A 82 8.99 -16.83 -10.85
C ALA A 82 9.60 -18.22 -11.02
N ARG A 83 9.04 -19.25 -10.35
CA ARG A 83 9.48 -20.64 -10.56
C ARG A 83 9.23 -21.11 -12.00
N LYS A 84 8.05 -20.80 -12.54
CA LYS A 84 7.71 -21.14 -13.93
C LYS A 84 8.60 -20.41 -14.93
N GLU A 85 8.92 -19.14 -14.67
CA GLU A 85 9.85 -18.36 -15.49
C GLU A 85 11.25 -18.96 -15.46
N LEU A 86 11.76 -19.31 -14.27
CA LEU A 86 13.04 -19.99 -14.12
C LEU A 86 13.09 -21.27 -14.97
N ASP A 87 12.10 -22.15 -14.84
CA ASP A 87 12.02 -23.40 -15.60
C ASP A 87 12.01 -23.20 -17.13
N GLN A 88 11.37 -22.13 -17.61
CA GLN A 88 11.30 -21.81 -19.04
C GLN A 88 12.58 -21.13 -19.56
N GLN A 89 13.19 -20.31 -18.72
CA GLN A 89 14.27 -19.40 -19.10
C GLN A 89 15.63 -19.82 -18.54
N ILE A 90 15.79 -21.08 -18.14
CA ILE A 90 17.05 -21.65 -17.62
C ILE A 90 18.24 -21.27 -18.51
N HIS A 91 18.06 -21.30 -19.83
CA HIS A 91 19.11 -21.01 -20.81
C HIS A 91 19.62 -19.56 -20.81
N MET A 92 18.85 -18.59 -20.30
CA MET A 92 19.29 -17.20 -20.16
C MET A 92 20.09 -16.95 -18.87
N LEU A 93 20.04 -17.89 -17.92
CA LEU A 93 20.74 -17.79 -16.66
C LEU A 93 22.13 -18.41 -16.80
N VAL A 94 23.17 -17.59 -16.70
CA VAL A 94 24.53 -18.08 -16.54
C VAL A 94 24.68 -18.57 -15.10
N ALA A 95 25.21 -19.79 -14.92
CA ALA A 95 25.42 -20.34 -13.59
C ALA A 95 26.30 -19.38 -12.76
N PRO A 96 25.92 -19.04 -11.51
CA PRO A 96 26.65 -18.06 -10.71
C PRO A 96 28.12 -18.47 -10.46
N GLY A 97 28.43 -19.77 -10.46
CA GLY A 97 29.79 -20.28 -10.37
C GLY A 97 30.61 -20.25 -11.67
N ALA A 98 29.96 -20.03 -12.83
CA ALA A 98 30.64 -19.87 -14.10
C ALA A 98 31.22 -18.45 -14.26
N LEU A 99 30.60 -17.43 -13.67
CA LEU A 99 31.14 -16.07 -13.63
C LEU A 99 32.38 -15.91 -12.73
N VAL A 100 32.52 -16.76 -11.71
CA VAL A 100 33.58 -16.63 -10.68
C VAL A 100 34.92 -17.24 -11.12
N LYS A 101 34.95 -18.02 -12.21
CA LYS A 101 36.19 -18.66 -12.68
C LYS A 101 37.21 -17.68 -13.31
N ASP A 102 36.79 -16.46 -13.64
CA ASP A 102 37.66 -15.50 -14.34
C ASP A 102 38.20 -14.38 -13.42
N THR A 103 37.77 -14.29 -12.16
CA THR A 103 38.20 -13.22 -11.24
C THR A 103 39.38 -13.60 -10.34
N SER A 104 39.87 -14.84 -10.37
CA SER A 104 41.06 -15.26 -9.60
C SER A 104 42.39 -15.02 -10.32
N ALA A 105 42.38 -14.42 -11.52
CA ALA A 105 43.59 -14.08 -12.27
C ALA A 105 44.11 -12.64 -12.03
N THR A 106 43.38 -11.77 -11.32
CA THR A 106 43.85 -10.40 -11.03
C THR A 106 43.42 -9.88 -9.66
N SER A 107 44.41 -9.90 -8.76
CA SER A 107 44.64 -8.98 -7.63
C SER A 107 43.63 -8.90 -6.48
N ALA A 108 44.15 -9.26 -5.30
CA ALA A 108 43.62 -8.96 -3.99
C ALA A 108 43.50 -7.45 -3.72
N ALA A 109 42.31 -6.99 -3.36
CA ALA A 109 42.12 -5.77 -2.56
C ALA A 109 40.81 -5.88 -1.78
N LYS A 110 40.89 -6.03 -0.45
CA LYS A 110 39.73 -5.94 0.44
C LYS A 110 39.32 -4.48 0.55
N VAL A 111 38.20 -4.09 -0.08
CA VAL A 111 37.56 -2.79 0.16
C VAL A 111 36.41 -3.00 1.14
N THR A 112 36.60 -2.59 2.38
CA THR A 112 35.53 -2.45 3.38
C THR A 112 34.76 -1.16 3.11
N VAL A 113 33.50 -1.28 2.67
CA VAL A 113 32.58 -0.15 2.52
C VAL A 113 31.63 -0.12 3.72
N LYS A 114 31.70 0.93 4.54
CA LYS A 114 30.69 1.23 5.55
C LYS A 114 29.53 1.94 4.87
N VAL A 115 28.38 1.28 4.79
CA VAL A 115 27.13 1.88 4.29
C VAL A 115 26.39 2.46 5.50
N GLN A 116 26.32 3.79 5.59
CA GLN A 116 25.39 4.46 6.50
C GLN A 116 24.02 4.49 5.84
N HIS A 117 23.01 3.92 6.51
CA HIS A 117 21.61 4.04 6.10
C HIS A 117 21.01 5.22 6.86
N GLU A 118 20.85 6.37 6.20
CA GLU A 118 19.97 7.41 6.70
C GLU A 118 18.52 6.97 6.45
N SER A 119 17.72 6.98 7.52
CA SER A 119 16.29 6.71 7.49
C SER A 119 15.55 8.00 7.13
N ASP A 120 14.94 8.05 5.96
CA ASP A 120 14.00 9.10 5.55
C ASP A 120 12.71 9.01 6.40
N GLU A 121 12.74 9.60 7.60
CA GLU A 121 11.59 9.64 8.51
C GLU A 121 10.85 10.99 8.51
N ASN A 122 11.26 11.96 7.70
CA ASN A 122 10.61 13.28 7.64
C ASN A 122 10.11 13.63 6.23
N ARG A 123 9.00 13.02 5.83
CA ARG A 123 8.19 13.54 4.73
C ARG A 123 6.71 13.30 4.95
N MET A 124 6.14 14.01 5.91
CA MET A 124 4.73 14.46 5.86
C MET A 124 4.43 15.42 7.02
N GLU A 125 4.73 16.70 6.82
CA GLU A 125 3.96 17.80 7.39
C GLU A 125 3.77 18.85 6.30
N GLU A 126 2.60 18.81 5.66
CA GLU A 126 1.85 19.95 5.11
C GLU A 126 0.41 19.50 4.85
#